data_AF-A0ABC8M343-F1
#
_entry.id   AF-A0ABC8M343-F1
#
_cell.length_a   1.000
_cell.length_b   1.000
_cell.length_c   1.000
_cell.angle_alpha   90.00
_cell.angle_beta   90.00
_cell.angle_gamma   90.00
#
_symmetry.space_group_name_H-M   'P 1'
#
loop_
_entity.id
_entity.type
_entity.pdbx_description
1 polymer ?
#
loop_
_entity_poly.entity_id
_entity_poly.type
_entity_poly.pdbx_seq_one_letter_code
_entity_poly.pdbx_strand_id
1 'polypeptide(L)' 'MAKSFCTVTLLMIFLLISTGIPKGKAQGEVVNNIAAPGTCRLENGQFICDNACKLRGFRGGICSQDITKVCLCYAP' A
#
# COMPACT_ATOMS: atom_id res chain seq x y z
N MET A 1 -22.04 46.84 4.86
CA MET A 1 -20.69 46.25 4.77
C MET A 1 -20.80 44.72 4.62
N ALA A 2 -21.42 44.23 3.54
CA ALA A 2 -21.78 42.81 3.39
C ALA A 2 -21.17 42.13 2.15
N LYS A 3 -20.37 42.85 1.36
CA LYS A 3 -19.74 42.33 0.14
C LYS A 3 -18.42 41.58 0.36
N SER A 4 -17.81 41.75 1.53
CA SER A 4 -16.49 41.16 1.83
C SER A 4 -16.55 39.78 2.48
N PHE A 5 -17.72 39.35 2.98
CA PHE A 5 -17.83 38.06 3.68
C PHE A 5 -17.97 36.88 2.71
N CYS A 6 -18.67 37.08 1.58
CA CYS A 6 -18.82 36.03 0.55
C CYS A 6 -17.50 35.67 -0.15
N THR A 7 -16.58 36.62 -0.32
CA THR A 7 -15.31 36.36 -0.99
C THR A 7 -14.39 35.50 -0.13
N VAL A 8 -14.38 35.73 1.19
CA VAL A 8 -13.57 34.96 2.13
C VAL A 8 -14.06 33.51 2.23
N THR A 9 -15.37 33.27 2.28
CA THR A 9 -15.92 31.90 2.29
C THR A 9 -15.66 31.17 0.98
N LEU A 10 -15.79 31.83 -0.16
CA LEU A 10 -15.43 31.25 -1.46
C LEU A 10 -13.94 30.89 -1.52
N LEU A 11 -13.05 31.78 -1.06
CA LEU A 11 -11.60 31.52 -0.98
C LEU A 11 -11.28 30.33 -0.09
N MET A 12 -11.92 30.20 1.07
CA MET A 12 -11.71 29.06 1.97
C MET A 12 -12.16 27.73 1.34
N ILE A 13 -13.25 27.72 0.58
CA ILE A 13 -13.71 26.54 -0.16
C ILE A 13 -12.71 26.17 -1.26
N PHE A 14 -12.19 27.15 -2.01
CA PHE A 14 -11.15 26.91 -3.02
C PHE A 14 -9.87 26.35 -2.41
N LEU A 15 -9.45 26.84 -1.24
CA LEU A 15 -8.28 26.32 -0.53
C LEU A 15 -8.50 24.88 -0.08
N LEU A 16 -9.69 24.53 0.44
CA LEU A 16 -10.03 23.16 0.83
C LEU A 16 -10.01 22.17 -0.36
N ILE A 17 -10.43 22.60 -1.55
CA ILE A 17 -10.40 21.78 -2.78
C ILE A 17 -8.98 21.71 -3.37
N SER A 18 -8.22 22.81 -3.29
CA SER A 18 -6.86 22.91 -3.85
C SER A 18 -5.82 22.21 -3.00
N THR A 19 -5.98 22.18 -1.67
CA THR A 19 -5.33 21.21 -0.78
C THR A 19 -6.03 19.87 -0.92
N GLY A 20 -6.08 19.35 -2.15
CA GLY A 20 -6.59 18.02 -2.43
C GLY A 20 -5.96 17.06 -1.44
N ILE A 21 -6.82 16.33 -0.71
CA ILE A 21 -6.41 15.28 0.23
C ILE A 21 -5.27 14.53 -0.44
N PRO A 22 -4.02 14.60 0.09
CA PRO A 22 -2.91 13.94 -0.55
C PRO A 22 -3.34 12.51 -0.70
N LYS A 23 -3.43 12.02 -1.95
CA LYS A 23 -3.86 10.66 -2.28
C LYS A 23 -3.21 9.79 -1.23
N GLY A 24 -4.01 9.32 -0.26
CA GLY A 24 -3.53 8.45 0.78
C GLY A 24 -2.84 7.37 0.00
N LYS A 25 -1.52 7.23 0.19
CA LYS A 25 -0.83 6.09 -0.37
C LYS A 25 -1.53 4.94 0.32
N ALA A 26 -2.54 4.37 -0.34
CA ALA A 26 -3.06 3.07 0.01
C ALA A 26 -1.78 2.27 0.13
N GLN A 27 -1.43 1.88 1.36
CA GLN A 27 -0.37 0.92 1.56
C GLN A 27 -0.79 -0.21 0.64
N GLY A 28 -0.07 -0.34 -0.49
CA GLY A 28 -0.44 -1.27 -1.55
C GLY A 28 -0.63 -2.58 -0.83
N GLU A 29 -1.86 -3.08 -0.88
CA GLU A 29 -2.36 -4.14 -0.03
C GLU A 29 -1.27 -5.21 0.08
N VAL A 30 -0.52 -5.19 1.19
CA VAL A 30 0.50 -6.21 1.41
C VAL A 30 -0.33 -7.41 1.78
N VAL A 31 -0.70 -8.18 0.75
CA VAL A 31 -1.48 -9.40 0.94
C VAL A 31 -0.55 -10.38 1.63
N ASN A 32 -0.56 -10.30 2.96
CA ASN A 32 0.02 -11.29 3.82
C ASN A 32 -0.70 -12.62 3.54
N ASN A 33 0.06 -13.71 3.43
CA ASN A 33 -0.43 -15.08 3.26
C ASN A 33 -0.74 -15.55 1.82
N ILE A 34 -0.11 -14.98 0.79
CA ILE A 34 -0.19 -15.58 -0.56
C ILE A 34 0.54 -16.94 -0.61
N ALA A 35 1.61 -17.10 0.18
CA ALA A 35 2.30 -18.38 0.34
C ALA A 35 1.84 -19.09 1.63
N ALA A 36 1.89 -20.42 1.62
CA ALA A 36 1.55 -21.24 2.77
C ALA A 36 2.42 -20.83 3.99
N PRO A 37 1.86 -20.81 5.21
CA PRO A 37 2.64 -20.52 6.41
C PRO A 37 3.80 -21.53 6.52
N GLY A 38 5.02 -21.01 6.71
CA GLY A 38 6.23 -21.82 6.70
C GLY A 38 6.97 -21.90 5.36
N THR A 39 6.44 -21.33 4.26
CA THR A 39 7.17 -21.24 2.99
C THR A 39 8.55 -20.59 3.17
N CYS A 40 8.63 -19.50 3.95
CA CYS A 40 9.88 -18.81 4.23
C CYS A 40 10.79 -19.49 5.28
N ARG A 41 10.42 -20.69 5.77
CA ARG A 41 11.28 -21.53 6.62
C ARG A 41 12.07 -22.57 5.81
N LEU A 42 11.74 -22.74 4.53
CA LEU A 42 12.47 -23.59 3.60
C LEU A 42 13.71 -22.84 3.06
N GLU A 43 14.79 -23.56 2.73
CA GLU A 43 15.98 -22.98 2.08
C GLU A 43 15.62 -22.23 0.79
N ASN A 44 14.67 -22.75 0.02
CA ASN A 44 14.19 -22.15 -1.23
C ASN A 44 12.94 -21.26 -1.03
N GLY A 45 12.60 -20.91 0.21
CA GLY A 45 11.38 -20.20 0.56
C GLY A 45 11.21 -18.84 -0.11
N GLN A 46 12.32 -18.13 -0.28
CA GLN A 46 12.34 -16.82 -0.95
C GLN A 46 11.93 -16.93 -2.42
N PHE A 47 12.41 -17.96 -3.14
CA PHE A 47 12.05 -18.19 -4.54
C PHE A 47 10.58 -18.58 -4.70
N ILE A 48 10.08 -19.44 -3.80
CA ILE A 48 8.67 -19.86 -3.80
C ILE A 48 7.75 -18.66 -3.52
N CYS A 49 8.10 -17.84 -2.54
CA CYS A 49 7.37 -16.61 -2.21
C CYS A 49 7.32 -15.65 -3.41
N ASP A 50 8.47 -15.36 -4.02
CA ASP A 50 8.56 -14.45 -5.16
C ASP A 50 7.72 -14.93 -6.36
N ASN A 51 7.79 -16.23 -6.67
CA ASN A 51 7.04 -16.79 -7.78
C ASN A 51 5.52 -16.84 -7.50
N ALA A 52 5.11 -17.17 -6.27
CA ALA A 52 3.71 -17.15 -5.87
C ALA A 52 3.10 -15.74 -5.95
N CYS A 53 3.87 -14.71 -5.57
CA CYS A 53 3.46 -13.31 -5.71
C CYS A 53 3.31 -12.92 -7.19
N LYS A 54 4.26 -13.29 -8.05
CA LYS A 54 4.20 -13.01 -9.50
C LYS A 54 3.01 -13.66 -10.19
N LEU A 55 2.70 -14.92 -9.84
CA LEU A 55 1.51 -15.63 -10.34
C LEU A 55 0.18 -14.93 -10.01
N ARG A 56 0.17 -14.12 -8.94
CA ARG A 56 -1.00 -13.36 -8.49
C ARG A 56 -1.03 -11.94 -9.06
N GLY A 57 -0.07 -11.55 -9.90
CA GLY A 57 0.02 -10.22 -10.52
C GLY A 57 0.79 -9.18 -9.71
N PHE A 58 1.53 -9.59 -8.68
CA PHE A 58 2.45 -8.71 -7.96
C PHE A 58 3.82 -8.65 -8.66
N ARG A 59 4.63 -7.62 -8.36
CA ARG A 59 5.99 -7.49 -8.93
C ARG A 59 6.94 -8.57 -8.43
N GLY A 60 6.69 -9.04 -7.21
CA GLY A 60 7.46 -10.08 -6.55
C GLY A 60 7.11 -10.18 -5.07
N GLY A 61 7.90 -10.97 -4.35
CA GLY A 61 7.70 -11.25 -2.94
C GLY A 61 8.99 -11.37 -2.15
N ILE A 62 8.95 -10.97 -0.88
CA ILE A 62 10.04 -11.18 0.08
C ILE A 62 9.57 -11.93 1.30
N CYS A 63 10.44 -12.79 1.83
CA CYS A 63 10.24 -13.40 3.12
C CYS A 63 10.58 -12.41 4.24
N SER A 64 9.62 -12.16 5.13
CA SER A 64 9.88 -11.38 6.34
C SER A 64 10.92 -12.07 7.21
N GLN A 65 11.82 -11.28 7.80
CA GLN A 65 12.81 -11.77 8.74
C GLN A 65 12.23 -12.03 10.14
N ASP A 66 10.98 -11.64 10.40
CA ASP A 66 10.26 -11.87 11.65
C ASP A 66 10.17 -13.34 12.06
N ILE A 67 9.86 -13.56 13.35
CA ILE A 67 9.65 -14.89 13.96
C ILE A 67 8.62 -15.72 13.18
N THR A 68 7.63 -15.06 12.58
CA THR A 68 6.54 -15.68 11.84
C THR A 68 6.93 -16.10 10.42
N LYS A 69 8.08 -15.64 9.88
CA LYS A 69 8.59 -15.95 8.53
C LYS A 69 7.47 -15.96 7.49
N VAL A 70 6.82 -14.81 7.32
CA VAL A 70 5.68 -14.64 6.41
C VAL A 70 6.16 -14.18 5.04
N CYS A 71 5.48 -14.61 3.97
CA CYS A 71 5.71 -14.10 2.62
C CYS A 71 4.94 -12.79 2.40
N LEU A 72 5.66 -11.74 2.01
CA LEU A 72 5.17 -10.39 1.75
C LEU A 72 5.26 -10.10 0.25
N CYS A 73 4.12 -9.92 -0.41
CA CYS A 73 4.10 -9.52 -1.83
C CYS A 73 4.09 -7.99 -1.95
N TYR A 74 4.86 -7.45 -2.89
CA TYR A 74 4.90 -6.02 -3.18
C TYR A 74 4.24 -5.70 -4.52
N ALA A 75 3.47 -4.61 -4.55
CA ALA A 75 2.72 -4.17 -5.72
C ALA A 75 3.62 -3.93 -6.96
N PRO A 76 3.06 -4.02 -8.18
CA PRO A 76 3.71 -3.61 -9.44
C PRO A 76 4.39 -2.23 -9.36
#